data_AF-A0A174J2Q3-F1
#
_entry.id   AF-A0A174J2Q3-F1
#
_cell.length_a   1.000
_cell.length_b   1.000
_cell.length_c   1.000
_cell.angle_alpha   90.00
_cell.angle_beta   90.00
_cell.angle_gamma   90.00
#
_symmetry.space_group_name_H-M   'P 1'
#
loop_
_entity.id
_entity.type
_entity.pdbx_description
1 polymer ?
#
loop_
_entity_poly.entity_id
_entity_poly.type
_entity_poly.pdbx_seq_one_letter_code
_entity_poly.pdbx_strand_id
1 'polypeptide(L)' 'MSSDIWNPWHGCRKYSEGCDHCYMHYLDNERGKSGGEIYKVKTNSDLLLKL' A
#
# COMPACT_ATOMS: atom_id res chain seq x y z
N MET A 1 -4.29 15.19 -18.66
CA MET A 1 -4.72 13.96 -17.96
C MET A 1 -3.99 13.97 -16.62
N SER A 2 -4.71 14.13 -15.51
CA SER A 2 -4.10 14.34 -14.20
C SER A 2 -3.40 13.07 -13.70
N SER A 3 -2.15 13.21 -13.29
CA SER A 3 -1.24 12.15 -12.85
C SER A 3 -1.50 11.73 -11.40
N ASP A 4 -2.76 11.44 -11.04
CA ASP A 4 -3.16 11.13 -9.65
C ASP A 4 -3.10 9.62 -9.33
N ILE A 5 -2.26 8.86 -10.04
CA ILE A 5 -2.14 7.39 -9.89
C ILE A 5 -1.19 7.02 -8.74
N TRP A 6 -0.77 7.97 -7.90
CA TRP A 6 0.20 7.69 -6.84
C TRP A 6 -0.44 7.71 -5.45
N ASN A 7 -0.56 6.53 -4.83
CA ASN A 7 -0.90 6.37 -3.42
C ASN A 7 0.35 5.99 -2.61
N PRO A 8 0.92 6.90 -1.80
CA PRO A 8 2.12 6.63 -1.01
C PRO A 8 1.84 5.88 0.30
N TRP A 9 0.64 5.33 0.50
CA TRP A 9 0.27 4.61 1.72
C TRP A 9 0.31 3.11 1.50
N HIS A 10 0.97 2.40 2.41
CA HIS A 10 0.86 0.96 2.56
C HIS A 10 -0.04 0.63 3.74
N GLY A 11 -0.73 -0.51 3.66
CA GLY A 11 -1.61 -1.02 4.71
C GLY A 11 -3.06 -0.59 4.58
N CYS A 12 -3.94 -1.31 5.26
CA CYS A 12 -5.38 -1.10 5.28
C CYS A 12 -6.02 -1.61 6.58
N ARG A 13 -7.14 -1.03 7.01
CA ARG A 13 -8.01 -1.63 8.04
C ARG A 13 -9.07 -2.48 7.36
N LYS A 14 -9.23 -3.73 7.79
CA LYS A 14 -10.30 -4.58 7.31
C LYS A 14 -11.66 -3.91 7.60
N TYR A 15 -12.47 -3.70 6.56
CA TYR A 15 -13.74 -2.98 6.66
C TYR A 15 -14.94 -3.78 6.13
N SER A 16 -14.70 -4.75 5.25
CA SER A 16 -15.74 -5.59 4.64
C SER A 16 -15.31 -7.05 4.57
N GLU A 17 -16.27 -7.93 4.28
CA GLU A 17 -16.04 -9.38 4.08
C GLU A 17 -14.99 -9.66 2.99
N GLY A 18 -14.85 -8.76 2.00
CA GLY A 18 -13.82 -8.87 0.96
C GLY A 18 -12.38 -8.80 1.49
N CYS A 19 -12.18 -8.30 2.71
CA CYS A 19 -10.85 -8.23 3.32
C CYS A 19 -10.28 -9.59 3.72
N ASP A 20 -11.10 -10.63 3.85
CA ASP A 20 -10.64 -11.98 4.20
C ASP A 20 -9.94 -12.70 3.06
N HIS A 21 -10.15 -12.22 1.83
CA HIS A 21 -9.46 -12.69 0.62
C HIS A 21 -8.57 -11.61 -0.02
N CYS A 22 -8.14 -10.61 0.77
CA CYS A 22 -7.32 -9.52 0.28
C CYS A 22 -5.87 -9.96 0.04
N TYR A 23 -5.44 -9.89 -1.23
CA TYR A 23 -4.08 -10.28 -1.65
C TYR A 23 -2.96 -9.52 -0.94
N MET A 24 -3.18 -8.25 -0.60
CA MET A 24 -2.21 -7.45 0.15
C MET A 24 -1.94 -8.04 1.54
N HIS A 25 -2.98 -8.39 2.29
CA HIS A 25 -2.83 -9.00 3.62
C HIS A 25 -2.17 -10.38 3.54
N TYR A 26 -2.48 -11.17 2.52
CA TYR A 26 -1.83 -12.45 2.26
C TYR A 26 -0.31 -12.30 2.05
N LEU A 27 0.09 -11.44 1.11
CA LEU A 27 1.51 -11.21 0.80
C LEU A 27 2.31 -10.62 1.96
N ASP A 28 1.70 -9.70 2.72
CA ASP A 28 2.35 -9.15 3.89
C ASP A 28 2.60 -10.24 4.93
N ASN A 29 1.63 -11.12 5.16
CA ASN A 29 1.79 -12.25 6.08
C ASN A 29 2.92 -13.20 5.62
N GLU A 30 3.00 -13.55 4.33
CA GLU A 30 4.12 -14.35 3.79
C GLU A 30 5.50 -13.70 4.00
N ARG A 31 5.54 -12.36 4.06
CA ARG A 31 6.77 -11.58 4.28
C ARG A 31 7.03 -11.23 5.75
N GLY A 32 6.24 -11.79 6.68
CA GLY A 32 6.35 -11.51 8.11
C GLY A 32 5.94 -10.08 8.48
N LYS A 33 5.07 -9.45 7.70
CA LYS A 33 4.51 -8.12 7.93
C LYS A 33 3.02 -8.19 8.25
N SER A 34 2.50 -7.12 8.84
CA SER A 34 1.07 -6.95 9.05
C SER A 34 0.49 -5.95 8.05
N GLY A 35 -0.41 -6.40 7.17
CA GLY A 35 -1.16 -5.49 6.29
C GLY A 35 -2.09 -4.51 7.02
N GLY A 36 -2.27 -4.68 8.33
CA GLY A 36 -2.96 -3.72 9.20
C GLY A 36 -2.11 -2.53 9.63
N GLU A 37 -0.78 -2.59 9.45
CA GLU A 37 0.11 -1.48 9.74
C GLU A 37 0.06 -0.46 8.61
N ILE A 38 -0.53 0.71 8.91
CA ILE A 38 -0.68 1.79 7.94
C ILE A 38 0.49 2.76 8.07
N TYR A 39 1.28 2.90 7.01
CA TYR A 39 2.42 3.80 6.98
C TYR A 39 2.67 4.37 5.59
N LYS A 40 3.31 5.55 5.55
CA LYS A 40 3.74 6.16 4.30
C LYS A 40 5.00 5.47 3.80
N VAL A 41 4.97 4.92 2.59
CA VAL A 41 6.16 4.29 2.01
C VAL A 41 7.24 5.32 1.75
N LYS A 42 8.50 4.94 1.96
CA LYS A 42 9.64 5.76 1.56
C LYS A 42 9.78 5.68 0.04
N THR A 43 9.16 6.61 -0.66
CA THR A 43 9.48 6.89 -2.06
C THR A 43 10.53 7.97 -2.16
N ASN A 44 11.52 7.78 -3.03
CA ASN A 44 12.29 8.90 -3.59
C ASN A 44 11.35 9.68 -4.51
N SER A 45 10.50 10.55 -3.94
CA SER A 45 9.70 11.51 -4.71
C SER A 45 10.56 12.35 -5.65
N ASP A 46 11.84 12.54 -5.30
CA ASP A 46 12.83 13.25 -6.10
C ASP A 46 13.19 12.55 -7.43
N LEU A 47 12.93 11.24 -7.57
CA LEU A 47 13.15 10.52 -8.83
C LEU A 47 12.00 10.70 -9.82
N LEU A 48 10.78 10.94 -9.33
CA LEU A 48 9.57 11.07 -10.15
C LEU A 48 9.33 12.50 -10.65
N LEU A 49 9.99 13.50 -10.06
CA LEU A 49 9.88 14.91 -10.43
C LEU A 49 10.97 15.39 -11.43
N LYS A 50 11.80 14.46 -11.96
CA LYS A 50 12.92 14.77 -12.87
C LYS A 50 12.72 14.29 -14.31
N LEU A 51 11.49 13.98 -14.71
CA LEU A 51 11.13 13.73 -16.12
C LEU A 51 10.48 14.95 -16.75
#